data_AF-A0A0N1I1U9-F1
#
_entry.id   AF-A0A0N1I1U9-F1
#
_cell.length_a   1.000
_cell.length_b   1.000
_cell.length_c   1.000
_cell.angle_alpha   90.00
_cell.angle_beta   90.00
_cell.angle_gamma   90.00
#
_symmetry.space_group_name_H-M   'P 1'
#
loop_
_entity.id
_entity.type
_entity.pdbx_description
1 polymer ?
#
loop_
_entity_poly.entity_id
_entity_poly.type
_entity_poly.pdbx_seq_one_letter_code
_entity_poly.pdbx_strand_id
1 'polypeptide(L)'
;MPAPSGAKRVRGIQIHRPFLYGTEAIPFPPDHARATPPPTTRTNGKSFVRMIESPPFEVEETGWGEFEIAIKFYFAPESNEKPQQLWHPLKLHPYVGDIERQKAERTMVSSVCYEEVLFNEPLDSFYEVLTGGRPQGQKAKGKGGKGAMVKVHTAEIPEVNTPGNKFSREEESKELDRLGEAVKKIEKMVAAEKEMLVVEEGRLQELEATEGKAGRKK
;
A
#
# COMPACT_ATOMS: atom_id res chain seq x y z
N MET A 1 -27.04 -0.58 -7.61
CA MET A 1 -28.28 -1.37 -7.51
C MET A 1 -29.05 -0.87 -6.30
N PRO A 2 -30.39 -0.72 -6.35
CA PRO A 2 -31.16 -0.49 -5.13
C PRO A 2 -30.99 -1.68 -4.18
N ALA A 3 -30.93 -1.42 -2.87
CA ALA A 3 -30.80 -2.49 -1.88
C ALA A 3 -32.01 -3.45 -1.97
N PRO A 4 -31.80 -4.77 -1.78
CA PRO A 4 -32.90 -5.72 -1.77
C PRO A 4 -33.94 -5.30 -0.72
N SER A 5 -35.23 -5.46 -1.06
CA SER A 5 -36.32 -4.95 -0.21
C SER A 5 -36.22 -5.52 1.20
N GLY A 6 -36.03 -4.65 2.21
CA GLY A 6 -35.88 -5.04 3.61
C GLY A 6 -34.46 -4.98 4.18
N ALA A 7 -33.44 -4.70 3.37
CA ALA A 7 -32.07 -4.55 3.86
C ALA A 7 -31.87 -3.19 4.56
N LYS A 8 -31.59 -3.23 5.87
CA LYS A 8 -31.34 -2.05 6.69
C LYS A 8 -29.88 -1.61 6.55
N ARG A 9 -29.65 -0.30 6.43
CA ARG A 9 -28.32 0.32 6.51
C ARG A 9 -28.07 0.85 7.92
N VAL A 10 -26.83 0.75 8.36
CA VAL A 10 -26.41 1.30 9.66
C VAL A 10 -26.10 2.79 9.47
N ARG A 11 -27.00 3.65 9.94
CA ARG A 11 -26.92 5.10 9.72
C ARG A 11 -25.81 5.74 10.53
N GLY A 12 -25.20 6.79 9.97
CA GLY A 12 -24.16 7.58 10.65
C GLY A 12 -22.86 6.82 10.93
N ILE A 13 -22.67 5.65 10.33
CA ILE A 13 -21.44 4.88 10.42
C ILE A 13 -20.74 4.87 9.06
N GLN A 14 -19.43 5.05 9.11
CA GLN A 14 -18.55 4.96 7.96
C GLN A 14 -17.40 4.01 8.31
N ILE A 15 -17.14 3.05 7.44
CA ILE A 15 -16.05 2.08 7.62
C ILE A 15 -15.06 2.26 6.48
N HIS A 16 -13.79 2.48 6.80
CA HIS A 16 -12.72 2.44 5.82
C HIS A 16 -12.00 1.09 5.86
N ARG A 17 -11.62 0.57 4.70
CA ARG A 17 -10.80 -0.64 4.55
C ARG A 17 -9.56 -0.30 3.75
N PRO A 18 -8.38 -0.21 4.41
CA PRO A 18 -7.13 0.04 3.72
C PRO A 18 -6.70 -1.19 2.94
N PHE A 19 -6.11 -0.96 1.78
CA PHE A 19 -5.48 -2.00 0.98
C PHE A 19 -4.29 -1.42 0.21
N LEU A 20 -3.36 -2.29 -0.14
CA LEU A 20 -2.27 -1.98 -1.06
C LEU A 20 -2.61 -2.57 -2.41
N TYR A 21 -2.32 -1.82 -3.47
CA TYR A 21 -2.34 -2.32 -4.83
C TYR A 21 -1.08 -1.86 -5.54
N GLY A 22 -0.64 -2.62 -6.54
CA GLY A 22 0.58 -2.29 -7.22
C GLY A 22 1.12 -3.42 -8.06
N THR A 23 2.38 -3.27 -8.43
CA THR A 23 3.12 -4.22 -9.26
C THR A 23 4.52 -4.37 -8.73
N GLU A 24 5.01 -5.59 -8.73
CA GLU A 24 6.42 -5.91 -8.53
C GLU A 24 6.96 -6.55 -9.81
N ALA A 25 8.14 -6.13 -10.24
CA ALA A 25 8.76 -6.59 -11.46
C ALA A 25 10.21 -6.99 -11.19
N ILE A 26 10.59 -8.17 -11.70
CA ILE A 26 11.94 -8.71 -11.60
C ILE A 26 12.52 -8.82 -13.01
N PRO A 27 13.67 -8.19 -13.31
CA PRO A 27 14.32 -8.34 -14.61
C PRO A 27 14.69 -9.80 -14.90
N PHE A 28 14.46 -10.26 -16.12
CA PHE A 28 14.80 -11.63 -16.52
C PHE A 28 16.30 -11.92 -16.37
N PRO A 29 16.68 -13.14 -15.91
CA PRO A 29 18.06 -13.63 -15.94
C PRO A 29 18.68 -13.53 -17.34
N PRO A 30 20.02 -13.36 -17.47
CA PRO A 30 20.68 -13.20 -18.77
C PRO A 30 20.41 -14.38 -19.71
N ASP A 31 20.26 -15.58 -19.13
CA ASP A 31 20.06 -16.83 -19.84
C ASP A 31 18.61 -17.04 -20.33
N HIS A 32 17.65 -16.29 -19.79
CA HIS A 32 16.23 -16.35 -20.19
C HIS A 32 15.86 -15.39 -21.34
N ALA A 33 16.81 -14.57 -21.81
CA ALA A 33 16.61 -13.57 -22.87
C ALA A 33 16.36 -14.17 -24.29
N ARG A 34 16.20 -15.50 -24.41
CA ARG A 34 15.92 -16.21 -25.66
C ARG A 34 14.60 -16.98 -25.67
N ALA A 35 13.67 -16.68 -24.79
CA ALA A 35 12.28 -17.04 -25.06
C ALA A 35 11.82 -16.16 -26.23
N THR A 36 11.55 -16.78 -27.38
CA THR A 36 11.02 -16.13 -28.59
C THR A 36 9.99 -15.07 -28.23
N PRO A 37 9.99 -13.88 -28.88
CA PRO A 37 8.93 -12.91 -28.66
C PRO A 37 7.59 -13.64 -28.79
N PRO A 38 6.62 -13.42 -27.87
CA PRO A 38 5.33 -14.07 -27.98
C PRO A 38 4.83 -13.83 -29.40
N PRO A 39 4.43 -14.90 -30.12
CA PRO A 39 4.08 -14.76 -31.52
C PRO A 39 3.03 -13.64 -31.59
N THR A 40 3.21 -12.71 -32.54
CA THR A 40 2.21 -11.72 -32.92
C THR A 40 1.04 -12.45 -33.58
N THR A 41 0.41 -13.37 -32.86
CA THR A 41 -0.79 -14.05 -33.29
C THR A 41 -1.90 -13.08 -32.96
N ARG A 42 -2.32 -12.33 -33.98
CA ARG A 42 -3.61 -11.65 -34.00
C ARG A 42 -4.70 -12.73 -33.98
N THR A 43 -4.87 -13.39 -32.83
CA THR A 43 -5.96 -14.32 -32.58
C THR A 43 -7.20 -13.48 -32.32
N ASN A 44 -8.17 -13.61 -33.22
CA ASN A 44 -9.49 -13.04 -33.02
C ASN A 44 -10.06 -13.58 -31.69
N GLY A 45 -10.24 -12.69 -30.71
CA GLY A 45 -11.16 -12.94 -29.59
C GLY A 45 -10.59 -13.51 -28.28
N LYS A 46 -9.34 -13.25 -27.89
CA LYS A 46 -8.90 -13.51 -26.50
C LYS A 46 -8.97 -12.20 -25.70
N SER A 47 -9.99 -12.07 -24.85
CA SER A 47 -10.11 -10.94 -23.92
C SER A 47 -8.89 -10.93 -22.98
N PHE A 48 -8.18 -9.81 -22.92
CA PHE A 48 -7.03 -9.58 -22.03
C PHE A 48 -7.45 -9.27 -20.59
N VAL A 49 -8.68 -9.61 -20.21
CA VAL A 49 -9.22 -9.38 -18.87
C VAL A 49 -8.94 -10.61 -18.02
N ARG A 50 -8.21 -10.42 -16.92
CA ARG A 50 -7.99 -11.43 -15.88
C ARG A 50 -9.00 -11.19 -14.76
N MET A 51 -9.72 -12.24 -14.34
CA MET A 51 -10.67 -12.18 -13.24
C MET A 51 -10.21 -13.16 -12.16
N ILE A 52 -9.96 -12.64 -10.97
CA ILE A 52 -9.51 -13.41 -9.80
C ILE A 52 -10.61 -13.33 -8.74
N GLU A 53 -11.16 -14.47 -8.35
CA GLU A 53 -12.34 -14.55 -7.48
C GLU A 53 -12.00 -14.87 -6.02
N SER A 54 -10.79 -15.38 -5.76
CA SER A 54 -10.34 -15.76 -4.42
C SER A 54 -8.92 -15.25 -4.14
N PRO A 55 -8.58 -14.92 -2.88
CA PRO A 55 -7.24 -14.50 -2.51
C PRO A 55 -6.21 -15.64 -2.72
N PRO A 56 -4.93 -15.31 -3.00
CA PRO A 56 -4.39 -13.96 -3.22
C PRO A 56 -4.87 -13.33 -4.53
N PHE A 57 -5.19 -12.03 -4.49
CA PHE A 57 -5.68 -11.28 -5.67
C PHE A 57 -4.50 -10.74 -6.50
N GLU A 58 -3.70 -11.64 -7.05
CA GLU A 58 -2.50 -11.31 -7.81
C GLU A 58 -2.49 -11.97 -9.19
N VAL A 59 -1.72 -11.39 -10.10
CA VAL A 59 -1.52 -11.89 -11.47
C VAL A 59 -0.04 -11.77 -11.81
N GLU A 60 0.58 -12.89 -12.14
CA GLU A 60 1.95 -12.94 -12.65
C GLU A 60 1.93 -13.03 -14.18
N GLU A 61 2.59 -12.07 -14.83
CA GLU A 61 2.73 -12.02 -16.28
C GLU A 61 4.14 -11.57 -16.67
N THR A 62 4.53 -11.91 -17.89
CA THR A 62 5.84 -11.54 -18.45
C THR A 62 5.67 -10.49 -19.54
N GLY A 63 6.47 -9.45 -19.52
CA GLY A 63 6.38 -8.36 -20.49
C GLY A 63 7.67 -7.57 -20.63
N TRP A 64 7.66 -6.65 -21.59
CA TRP A 64 8.82 -5.81 -21.94
C TRP A 64 8.48 -4.31 -21.97
N GLY A 65 7.24 -3.94 -21.67
CA GLY A 65 6.77 -2.55 -21.74
C GLY A 65 5.99 -2.14 -20.51
N GLU A 66 6.07 -0.85 -20.18
CA GLU A 66 5.26 -0.19 -19.17
C GLU A 66 3.94 0.29 -19.78
N PHE A 67 2.84 0.08 -19.08
CA PHE A 67 1.52 0.53 -19.48
C PHE A 67 0.62 0.70 -18.25
N GLU A 68 -0.51 1.38 -18.43
CA GLU A 68 -1.48 1.57 -17.36
C GLU A 68 -2.42 0.37 -17.25
N ILE A 69 -2.50 -0.21 -16.06
CA ILE A 69 -3.37 -1.35 -15.74
C ILE A 69 -4.64 -0.81 -15.10
N ALA A 70 -5.79 -1.12 -15.70
CA ALA A 70 -7.08 -0.89 -15.08
C ALA A 70 -7.39 -2.02 -14.09
N ILE A 71 -7.37 -1.72 -12.80
CA ILE A 71 -7.71 -2.66 -11.73
C ILE A 71 -9.15 -2.41 -11.32
N LYS A 72 -10.05 -3.30 -11.69
CA LYS A 72 -11.46 -3.22 -11.31
C LYS A 72 -11.78 -4.30 -10.28
N PHE A 73 -12.16 -3.89 -9.09
CA PHE A 73 -12.50 -4.80 -8.01
C PHE A 73 -13.99 -4.74 -7.70
N TYR A 74 -14.51 -5.91 -7.33
CA TYR A 74 -15.91 -6.13 -7.00
C TYR A 74 -16.00 -6.41 -5.50
N PHE A 75 -17.06 -5.89 -4.88
CA PHE A 75 -17.32 -6.17 -3.48
C PHE A 75 -18.13 -7.44 -3.32
N ALA A 76 -18.03 -8.04 -2.13
CA ALA A 76 -18.87 -9.16 -1.75
C ALA A 76 -20.36 -8.80 -1.96
N PRO A 77 -21.20 -9.72 -2.47
CA PRO A 77 -22.61 -9.43 -2.77
C PRO A 77 -23.38 -8.82 -1.59
N GLU A 78 -23.01 -9.19 -0.37
CA GLU A 78 -23.59 -8.71 0.89
C GLU A 78 -23.39 -7.21 1.11
N SER A 79 -22.35 -6.62 0.51
CA SER A 79 -22.10 -5.18 0.57
C SER A 79 -23.14 -4.37 -0.22
N ASN A 80 -23.66 -4.94 -1.32
CA ASN A 80 -24.42 -4.24 -2.35
C ASN A 80 -23.76 -2.92 -2.81
N GLU A 81 -22.44 -2.86 -2.78
CA GLU A 81 -21.68 -1.71 -3.24
C GLU A 81 -21.29 -1.82 -4.72
N LYS A 82 -21.15 -0.69 -5.38
CA LYS A 82 -20.76 -0.66 -6.81
C LYS A 82 -19.29 -1.02 -6.95
N PRO A 83 -18.89 -1.77 -8.00
CA PRO A 83 -17.48 -2.02 -8.29
C PRO A 83 -16.70 -0.71 -8.44
N GLN A 84 -15.48 -0.69 -7.95
CA GLN A 84 -14.56 0.44 -8.07
C GLN A 84 -13.43 0.08 -9.05
N GLN A 85 -12.85 1.10 -9.66
CA GLN A 85 -11.78 0.95 -10.64
C GLN A 85 -10.65 1.93 -10.34
N LEU A 86 -9.44 1.39 -10.31
CA LEU A 86 -8.18 2.12 -10.17
C LEU A 86 -7.38 1.99 -11.45
N TRP A 87 -6.49 2.94 -11.67
CA TRP A 87 -5.51 2.92 -12.74
C TRP A 87 -4.12 2.90 -12.13
N HIS A 88 -3.34 1.88 -12.49
CA HIS A 88 -2.01 1.66 -11.94
C HIS A 88 -0.96 1.58 -13.05
N PRO A 89 0.02 2.49 -13.11
CA PRO A 89 1.11 2.37 -14.08
C PRO A 89 2.05 1.22 -13.69
N LEU A 90 2.16 0.21 -14.55
CA LEU A 90 3.16 -0.85 -14.43
C LEU A 90 4.55 -0.26 -14.58
N LYS A 91 5.39 -0.45 -13.56
CA LYS A 91 6.79 -0.01 -13.56
C LYS A 91 7.73 -1.20 -13.66
N LEU A 92 8.57 -1.19 -14.69
CA LEU A 92 9.58 -2.23 -14.95
C LEU A 92 11.00 -1.72 -14.69
N HIS A 93 11.19 -0.41 -14.65
CA HIS A 93 12.49 0.22 -14.44
C HIS A 93 12.56 0.98 -13.12
N PRO A 94 13.75 1.04 -12.50
CA PRO A 94 13.97 1.89 -11.35
C PRO A 94 13.94 3.38 -11.73
N TYR A 95 13.23 4.17 -10.91
CA TYR A 95 13.08 5.63 -11.09
C TYR A 95 13.75 6.47 -10.01
N VAL A 96 14.20 5.85 -8.91
CA VAL A 96 14.69 6.54 -7.72
C VAL A 96 15.99 5.90 -7.24
N GLY A 97 16.96 6.74 -6.86
CA GLY A 97 18.26 6.29 -6.37
C GLY A 97 19.28 6.07 -7.49
N ASP A 98 20.24 5.18 -7.25
CA ASP A 98 21.27 4.82 -8.23
C ASP A 98 20.70 3.84 -9.26
N ILE A 99 20.11 4.41 -10.31
CA ILE A 99 19.42 3.70 -11.39
C ILE A 99 20.34 2.71 -12.09
N GLU A 100 21.59 3.10 -12.37
CA GLU A 100 22.53 2.27 -13.14
C GLU A 100 23.00 1.07 -12.32
N ARG A 101 23.26 1.28 -11.03
CA ARG A 101 23.55 0.18 -10.12
C ARG A 101 22.38 -0.77 -9.96
N GLN A 102 21.16 -0.27 -9.77
CA GLN A 102 19.95 -1.10 -9.62
C GLN A 102 19.66 -1.92 -10.88
N LYS A 103 19.89 -1.35 -12.07
CA LYS A 103 19.82 -2.09 -13.34
C LYS A 103 20.89 -3.18 -13.43
N ALA A 104 22.12 -2.88 -13.03
CA ALA A 104 23.23 -3.83 -13.05
C ALA A 104 23.00 -5.00 -12.06
N GLU A 105 22.52 -4.69 -10.86
CA GLU A 105 22.17 -5.64 -9.80
C GLU A 105 20.83 -6.36 -10.05
N ARG A 106 20.04 -5.90 -11.03
CA ARG A 106 18.73 -6.47 -11.38
C ARG A 106 17.79 -6.52 -10.18
N THR A 107 17.82 -5.47 -9.37
CA THR A 107 16.98 -5.36 -8.18
C THR A 107 15.51 -5.37 -8.56
N MET A 108 14.68 -5.95 -7.69
CA MET A 108 13.22 -5.91 -7.84
C MET A 108 12.73 -4.46 -7.88
N VAL A 109 11.89 -4.15 -8.86
CA VAL A 109 11.22 -2.86 -9.00
C VAL A 109 9.83 -3.02 -8.41
N SER A 110 9.52 -2.26 -7.35
CA SER A 110 8.21 -2.26 -6.71
C SER A 110 7.55 -0.89 -6.92
N SER A 111 6.29 -0.92 -7.35
CA SER A 111 5.42 0.26 -7.48
C SER A 111 4.11 -0.07 -6.79
N VAL A 112 3.99 0.37 -5.55
CA VAL A 112 2.85 0.06 -4.66
C VAL A 112 2.22 1.36 -4.19
N CYS A 113 0.90 1.39 -4.21
CA CYS A 113 0.07 2.50 -3.78
C CYS A 113 -0.85 2.05 -2.65
N TYR A 114 -1.06 2.94 -1.69
CA TYR A 114 -2.02 2.78 -0.60
C TYR A 114 -3.34 3.42 -0.99
N GLU A 115 -4.44 2.68 -0.79
CA GLU A 115 -5.79 3.18 -1.00
C GLU A 115 -6.75 2.69 0.09
N GLU A 116 -7.88 3.39 0.20
CA GLU A 116 -8.91 3.07 1.18
C GLU A 116 -10.28 2.94 0.53
N VAL A 117 -10.94 1.80 0.74
CA VAL A 117 -12.35 1.67 0.38
C VAL A 117 -13.21 2.23 1.50
N LEU A 118 -14.08 3.17 1.15
CA LEU A 118 -15.02 3.79 2.08
C LEU A 118 -16.42 3.19 1.93
N PHE A 119 -16.88 2.51 2.97
CA PHE A 119 -18.24 2.01 3.11
C PHE A 119 -19.07 2.99 3.93
N ASN A 120 -19.81 3.87 3.25
CA ASN A 120 -20.71 4.83 3.90
C ASN A 120 -22.07 4.19 4.18
N GLU A 121 -22.48 4.17 5.44
CA GLU A 121 -23.71 3.54 5.92
C GLU A 121 -23.90 2.11 5.35
N PRO A 122 -22.99 1.17 5.69
CA PRO A 122 -23.02 -0.18 5.16
C PRO A 122 -24.34 -0.89 5.53
N LEU A 123 -24.70 -1.90 4.73
CA LEU A 123 -25.79 -2.82 5.09
C LEU A 123 -25.50 -3.49 6.42
N ASP A 124 -26.52 -3.71 7.25
CA ASP A 124 -26.40 -4.31 8.59
C ASP A 124 -25.70 -5.68 8.55
N SER A 125 -26.07 -6.53 7.58
CA SER A 125 -25.40 -7.81 7.34
C SER A 125 -23.93 -7.67 6.96
N PHE A 126 -23.59 -6.64 6.19
CA PHE A 126 -22.21 -6.39 5.77
C PHE A 126 -21.39 -5.71 6.89
N TYR A 127 -22.04 -4.88 7.70
CA TYR A 127 -21.45 -4.30 8.90
C TYR A 127 -21.01 -5.40 9.88
N GLU A 128 -21.83 -6.45 10.08
CA GLU A 128 -21.41 -7.61 10.87
C GLU A 128 -20.16 -8.27 10.29
N VAL A 129 -20.12 -8.52 8.97
CA VAL A 129 -18.94 -9.11 8.31
C VAL A 129 -17.70 -8.23 8.49
N LEU A 130 -17.84 -6.92 8.26
CA LEU A 130 -16.74 -5.96 8.43
C LEU A 130 -16.25 -5.93 9.88
N THR A 131 -17.15 -6.00 10.86
CA THR A 131 -16.78 -5.93 12.29
C THR A 131 -16.43 -7.28 12.91
N GLY A 132 -16.29 -8.34 12.10
CA GLY A 132 -15.89 -9.68 12.55
C GLY A 132 -17.00 -10.44 13.28
N GLY A 133 -18.25 -10.32 12.81
CA GLY A 133 -19.48 -10.82 13.39
C GLY A 133 -19.35 -12.11 14.22
N ARG A 134 -19.60 -11.98 15.53
CA ARG A 134 -19.68 -12.97 16.63
C ARG A 134 -18.63 -14.11 16.67
N PRO A 135 -17.92 -14.32 17.80
CA PRO A 135 -17.62 -15.69 18.20
C PRO A 135 -18.96 -16.41 18.36
N GLN A 136 -19.17 -17.54 17.68
CA GLN A 136 -20.28 -18.44 17.98
C GLN A 136 -20.32 -18.69 19.49
N GLY A 137 -21.26 -18.04 20.19
CA GLY A 137 -21.17 -17.92 21.63
C GLY A 137 -22.37 -17.20 22.23
N GLN A 138 -23.50 -17.89 22.20
CA GLN A 138 -24.63 -17.78 23.13
C GLN A 138 -25.74 -16.75 22.83
N LYS A 139 -26.93 -17.30 22.59
CA LYS A 139 -28.01 -17.12 23.57
C LYS A 139 -28.24 -18.44 24.33
N ALA A 140 -27.49 -18.62 25.42
CA ALA A 140 -27.98 -19.39 26.55
C ALA A 140 -28.72 -18.41 27.45
N LYS A 141 -29.99 -18.70 27.72
CA LYS A 141 -30.87 -17.91 28.59
C LYS A 141 -30.44 -18.16 30.05
N GLY A 142 -29.47 -17.38 30.55
CA GLY A 142 -28.94 -17.48 31.91
C GLY A 142 -29.21 -16.21 32.71
N LYS A 143 -30.07 -16.32 33.72
CA LYS A 143 -30.42 -15.27 34.68
C LYS A 143 -29.31 -15.18 35.72
N GLY A 144 -28.58 -14.06 35.75
CA GLY A 144 -27.63 -13.71 36.82
C GLY A 144 -26.17 -13.97 36.47
N GLY A 145 -25.42 -12.88 36.22
CA GLY A 145 -23.97 -12.93 36.03
C GLY A 145 -23.42 -11.55 35.72
N LYS A 146 -22.41 -11.12 36.48
CA LYS A 146 -21.76 -9.80 36.40
C LYS A 146 -21.42 -9.42 34.95
N GLY A 147 -21.74 -8.19 34.56
CA GLY A 147 -21.64 -7.68 33.20
C GLY A 147 -20.23 -7.83 32.62
N ALA A 148 -20.06 -8.83 31.77
CA ALA A 148 -18.94 -8.87 30.83
C ALA A 148 -19.19 -7.75 29.80
N MET A 149 -18.19 -6.90 29.59
CA MET A 149 -18.19 -5.86 28.57
C MET A 149 -18.52 -6.52 27.22
N VAL A 150 -19.71 -6.23 26.69
CA VAL A 150 -20.13 -6.66 25.36
C VAL A 150 -19.08 -6.11 24.39
N LYS A 151 -18.34 -6.98 23.68
CA LYS A 151 -17.43 -6.54 22.61
C LYS A 151 -18.26 -5.74 21.62
N VAL A 152 -18.13 -4.41 21.69
CA VAL A 152 -18.79 -3.49 20.80
C VAL A 152 -18.30 -3.83 19.40
N HIS A 153 -19.24 -4.07 18.49
CA HIS A 153 -18.93 -4.36 17.10
C HIS A 153 -18.27 -3.09 16.57
N THR A 154 -16.97 -3.13 16.30
CA THR A 154 -16.24 -1.94 15.87
C THR A 154 -15.54 -2.26 14.56
N ALA A 155 -15.65 -1.31 13.64
CA ALA A 155 -14.95 -1.36 12.36
C ALA A 155 -13.55 -0.74 12.46
N GLU A 156 -13.26 -0.14 13.61
CA GLU A 156 -11.97 0.42 13.97
C GLU A 156 -10.88 -0.65 13.97
N ILE A 157 -9.65 -0.20 13.73
CA ILE A 157 -8.46 -1.03 13.88
C ILE A 157 -8.46 -1.63 15.30
N PRO A 158 -8.28 -2.96 15.45
CA PRO A 158 -8.20 -3.60 16.75
C PRO A 158 -7.14 -2.96 17.64
N GLU A 159 -7.39 -2.88 18.95
CA GLU A 159 -6.41 -2.32 19.88
C GLU A 159 -5.11 -3.14 19.92
N VAL A 160 -5.24 -4.48 19.87
CA VAL A 160 -4.14 -5.44 20.01
C VAL A 160 -4.02 -6.27 18.74
N ASN A 161 -2.78 -6.59 18.34
CA ASN A 161 -2.54 -7.47 17.19
C ASN A 161 -2.99 -8.91 17.49
N THR A 162 -3.28 -9.66 16.43
CA THR A 162 -3.59 -11.09 16.53
C THR A 162 -2.78 -11.87 15.50
N PRO A 163 -2.56 -13.19 15.67
CA PRO A 163 -1.78 -13.97 14.71
C PRO A 163 -2.30 -13.90 13.26
N GLY A 164 -3.60 -13.65 13.05
CA GLY A 164 -4.23 -13.49 11.74
C GLY A 164 -4.38 -12.03 11.26
N ASN A 165 -4.20 -11.04 12.14
CA ASN A 165 -4.25 -9.62 11.78
C ASN A 165 -3.18 -8.84 12.55
N LYS A 166 -2.11 -8.47 11.85
CA LYS A 166 -0.99 -7.68 12.40
C LYS A 166 -1.35 -6.19 12.55
N PHE A 167 -2.33 -5.70 11.80
CA PHE A 167 -2.73 -4.30 11.80
C PHE A 167 -3.60 -4.01 13.03
N SER A 168 -2.98 -3.36 14.03
CA SER A 168 -3.58 -2.96 15.30
C SER A 168 -3.07 -1.59 15.73
N ARG A 169 -3.78 -0.90 16.63
CA ARG A 169 -3.32 0.39 17.19
C ARG A 169 -2.01 0.24 17.97
N GLU A 170 -1.79 -0.90 18.61
CA GLU A 170 -0.50 -1.20 19.25
C GLU A 170 0.64 -1.26 18.24
N GLU A 171 0.45 -1.95 17.11
CA GLU A 171 1.48 -2.07 16.07
C GLU A 171 1.73 -0.73 15.35
N GLU A 172 0.67 0.05 15.14
CA GLU A 172 0.77 1.44 14.65
C GLU A 172 1.62 2.31 15.59
N SER A 173 1.38 2.22 16.90
CA SER A 173 2.19 2.96 17.89
C SER A 173 3.66 2.57 17.84
N LYS A 174 3.97 1.27 17.70
CA LYS A 174 5.36 0.79 17.57
C LYS A 174 6.03 1.33 16.32
N GLU A 175 5.32 1.37 15.20
CA GLU A 175 5.86 1.92 13.95
C GLU A 175 6.05 3.44 14.04
N LEU A 176 5.16 4.17 14.72
CA LEU A 176 5.34 5.59 15.02
C LEU A 176 6.58 5.85 15.87
N ASP A 177 6.83 5.03 16.89
CA ASP A 177 8.04 5.14 17.73
C ASP A 177 9.31 4.94 16.89
N ARG A 178 9.32 3.89 16.04
CA ARG A 178 10.42 3.60 15.12
C ARG A 178 10.67 4.75 14.14
N LEU A 179 9.62 5.33 13.57
CA LEU A 179 9.72 6.50 12.69
C LEU A 179 10.25 7.72 13.46
N GLY A 180 9.80 7.92 14.70
CA GLY A 180 10.31 8.97 15.58
C GLY A 180 11.81 8.85 15.85
N GLU A 181 12.32 7.64 16.07
CA GLU A 181 13.76 7.39 16.19
C GLU A 181 14.54 7.68 14.90
N ALA A 182 14.00 7.29 13.75
CA ALA A 182 14.60 7.57 12.46
C ALA A 182 14.67 9.08 12.19
N VAL A 183 13.61 9.84 12.51
CA VAL A 183 13.58 11.30 12.41
C VAL A 183 14.66 11.93 13.29
N LYS A 184 14.78 11.54 14.56
CA LYS A 184 15.85 12.03 15.46
C LYS A 184 17.25 11.77 14.91
N LYS A 185 17.45 10.62 14.24
CA LYS A 185 18.73 10.31 13.59
C LYS A 185 19.01 11.24 12.42
N ILE A 186 18.01 11.50 11.57
CA ILE A 186 18.13 12.43 10.44
C ILE A 186 18.42 13.83 10.94
N GLU A 187 17.74 14.30 11.99
CA GLU A 187 17.98 15.62 12.59
C GLU A 187 19.44 15.78 13.06
N LYS A 188 20.00 14.74 13.70
CA LYS A 188 21.42 14.73 14.08
C LYS A 188 22.36 14.80 12.87
N MET A 189 22.05 14.06 11.81
CA MET A 189 22.85 14.10 10.58
C MET A 189 22.78 15.48 9.92
N VAL A 190 21.60 16.08 9.83
CA VAL A 190 21.41 17.44 9.29
C VAL A 190 22.14 18.48 10.14
N ALA A 191 22.14 18.36 11.46
CA ALA A 191 22.88 19.26 12.34
C ALA A 191 24.39 19.15 12.12
N ALA A 192 24.93 17.93 12.05
CA ALA A 192 26.35 17.71 11.77
C ALA A 192 26.75 18.22 10.38
N GLU A 193 25.92 18.00 9.36
CA GLU A 193 26.16 18.49 7.99
C GLU A 193 26.20 20.03 7.96
N LYS A 194 25.31 20.70 8.72
CA LYS A 194 25.31 22.17 8.84
C LYS A 194 26.56 22.71 9.53
N GLU A 195 27.03 22.05 10.58
CA GLU A 195 28.27 22.46 11.27
C GLU A 195 29.48 22.33 10.33
N MET A 196 29.57 21.22 9.59
CA MET A 196 30.61 21.02 8.59
C MET A 196 30.55 22.07 7.48
N LEU A 197 29.35 22.41 7.01
CA LEU A 197 29.14 23.43 5.98
C LEU A 197 29.63 24.81 6.43
N VAL A 198 29.38 25.20 7.69
CA VAL A 198 29.91 26.47 8.25
C VAL A 198 31.44 26.49 8.26
N VAL A 199 32.08 25.38 8.62
CA VAL A 199 33.55 25.26 8.60
C VAL A 199 34.09 25.36 7.18
N GLU A 200 33.46 24.68 6.22
CA GLU A 200 33.87 24.73 4.82
C GLU A 200 33.67 26.12 4.20
N GLU A 201 32.57 26.80 4.49
CA GLU A 201 32.32 28.19 4.06
C GLU A 201 33.38 29.15 4.63
N GLY A 202 33.76 28.98 5.89
CA GLY A 202 34.84 29.76 6.51
C GLY A 202 36.18 29.54 5.80
N ARG A 203 36.54 28.28 5.53
CA ARG A 203 37.77 27.93 4.79
C ARG A 203 37.75 28.46 3.36
N LEU A 204 36.58 28.44 2.70
CA LEU A 204 36.41 28.99 1.36
C LEU A 204 36.65 30.50 1.35
N GLN A 205 36.13 31.23 2.35
CA GLN A 205 36.35 32.68 2.48
C GLN A 205 37.83 33.04 2.68
N GLU A 206 38.56 32.26 3.49
CA GLU A 206 40.00 32.45 3.67
C GLU A 206 40.80 32.22 2.38
N LEU A 207 40.45 31.18 1.61
CA LEU A 207 41.06 30.90 0.31
C LEU A 207 40.72 31.98 -0.72
N GLU A 208 39.47 32.47 -0.76
CA GLU A 208 39.08 33.59 -1.63
C GLU A 208 39.87 34.88 -1.30
N ALA A 209 40.21 35.10 -0.03
CA ALA A 209 40.99 36.25 0.41
C ALA A 209 42.49 36.14 0.10
N THR A 210 43.06 34.93 0.15
CA THR A 210 44.50 34.70 -0.08
C THR A 210 44.86 34.46 -1.54
N GLU A 211 44.02 33.73 -2.29
CA GLU A 211 44.29 33.34 -3.68
C GLU A 211 43.56 34.24 -4.71
N GLY A 212 42.59 35.05 -4.25
CA GLY A 212 41.74 35.89 -5.09
C GLY A 212 40.70 35.06 -5.88
N LYS A 213 39.51 35.63 -6.12
CA LYS A 213 38.45 34.92 -6.85
C LYS A 213 38.94 34.45 -8.22
N ALA A 214 38.83 33.14 -8.49
CA ALA A 214 38.98 32.59 -9.82
C ALA A 214 37.95 33.28 -10.75
N GLY A 215 38.42 34.25 -11.53
CA GLY A 215 37.58 34.98 -12.46
C GLY A 215 36.91 34.00 -13.42
N ARG A 216 35.58 34.00 -13.44
CA ARG A 216 34.80 33.31 -14.48
C ARG A 216 35.35 33.76 -15.84
N LYS A 217 36.08 32.88 -16.54
CA LYS A 217 36.36 33.07 -17.96
C LYS A 217 35.00 33.07 -18.67
N LYS A 218 34.67 34.22 -19.26
CA LYS A 218 33.55 34.40 -20.19
C LYS A 218 33.70 33.47 -21.39
#